data_AF-A0A6A5Z5M9-F1
#
_entry.id   AF-A0A6A5Z5M9-F1
#
_cell.length_a   1.000
_cell.length_b   1.000
_cell.length_c   1.000
_cell.angle_alpha   90.00
_cell.angle_beta   90.00
_cell.angle_gamma   90.00
#
_symmetry.space_group_name_H-M   'P 1'
#
loop_
_entity.id
_entity.type
_entity.pdbx_description
1 polymer ?
#
loop_
_entity_poly.entity_id
_entity_poly.type
_entity_poly.pdbx_seq_one_letter_code
_entity_poly.pdbx_strand_id
1 'polypeptide(L)'
;MVAEFETAQKGEEALNEDKIVQGTVLWLPPEEELPKKAVKRAHGKGAVRENIYDHPVVIISRPDYSVVHFHLITSFKGRLLHQIYGKANEFHTSCRSWHLPIAPTPPHPDAKSKNSKKRFPTLRLDRNEVLRRDSYVNLRNVYKINWSYLHQYPNRKCPKHNYCFESVSRIQLIDKSRRLTGYKPGSQYRETIRPSKPKTTLETQVESRVVQAEH
;
A
#
# COMPACT_ATOMS: atom_id res chain seq x y z
N MET A 1 16.16 1.14 34.63
CA MET A 1 16.35 0.97 33.17
C MET A 1 15.25 1.75 32.48
N VAL A 2 15.59 2.94 31.98
CA VAL A 2 14.68 3.83 31.25
C VAL A 2 14.66 3.38 29.80
N ALA A 3 13.48 3.07 29.27
CA ALA A 3 13.32 2.68 27.87
C ALA A 3 13.33 3.93 27.00
N GLU A 4 14.37 4.11 26.21
CA GLU A 4 14.45 5.15 25.17
C GLU A 4 13.42 4.84 24.07
N PHE A 5 12.34 5.61 24.05
CA PHE A 5 11.50 5.75 22.87
C PHE A 5 12.19 6.72 21.92
N GLU A 6 12.98 6.17 21.00
CA GLU A 6 13.60 6.92 19.92
C GLU A 6 12.51 7.33 18.92
N THR A 7 12.08 8.59 18.99
CA THR A 7 11.20 9.24 18.02
C THR A 7 11.84 9.18 16.65
N ALA A 8 11.08 8.68 15.67
CA ALA A 8 11.52 8.66 14.27
C ALA A 8 11.80 10.11 13.83
N GLN A 9 13.06 10.40 13.46
CA GLN A 9 13.43 11.70 12.91
C GLN A 9 12.60 11.99 11.65
N LYS A 10 11.83 13.07 11.73
CA LYS A 10 10.88 13.58 10.75
C LYS A 10 11.64 14.21 9.57
N GLY A 11 12.03 13.40 8.59
CA GLY A 11 12.39 13.89 7.26
C GLY A 11 11.11 14.02 6.43
N GLU A 12 10.52 15.21 6.39
CA GLU A 12 9.37 15.54 5.53
C GLU A 12 9.79 15.64 4.06
N GLU A 13 10.23 14.54 3.44
CA GLU A 13 10.07 14.42 1.99
C GLU A 13 8.60 14.09 1.71
N ALA A 14 7.88 15.05 1.13
CA ALA A 14 6.49 14.86 0.73
C ALA A 14 6.37 13.61 -0.16
N LEU A 15 5.40 12.75 0.14
CA LEU A 15 5.13 11.57 -0.67
C LEU A 15 4.81 11.99 -2.11
N ASN A 16 5.65 11.58 -3.06
CA ASN A 16 5.35 11.76 -4.47
C ASN A 16 4.19 10.84 -4.87
N GLU A 17 3.17 11.42 -5.51
CA GLU A 17 1.98 10.73 -6.01
C GLU A 17 2.30 9.50 -6.88
N ASP A 18 3.34 9.57 -7.71
CA ASP A 18 3.77 8.48 -8.60
C ASP A 18 4.20 7.23 -7.83
N LYS A 19 4.58 7.40 -6.55
CA LYS A 19 4.98 6.31 -5.66
C LYS A 19 3.77 5.65 -4.97
N ILE A 20 2.55 6.17 -5.13
CA ILE A 20 1.34 5.66 -4.49
C ILE A 20 0.69 4.59 -5.39
N VAL A 21 1.34 3.43 -5.45
CA VAL A 21 0.91 2.28 -6.27
C VAL A 21 0.66 1.04 -5.41
N GLN A 22 -0.09 0.08 -5.97
CA GLN A 22 -0.33 -1.20 -5.31
C GLN A 22 0.98 -1.92 -4.96
N GLY A 23 1.02 -2.46 -3.75
CA GLY A 23 2.19 -3.14 -3.18
C GLY A 23 3.14 -2.21 -2.42
N THR A 24 2.96 -0.90 -2.48
CA THR A 24 3.82 0.05 -1.75
C THR A 24 3.55 -0.01 -0.26
N VAL A 25 4.62 -0.03 0.54
CA VAL A 25 4.55 0.07 2.00
C VAL A 25 4.74 1.51 2.43
N LEU A 26 3.79 2.02 3.20
CA LEU A 26 3.78 3.35 3.80
C LEU A 26 3.58 3.24 5.31
N TRP A 27 3.65 4.37 6.01
CA TRP A 27 3.39 4.46 7.45
C TRP A 27 2.06 5.17 7.68
N LEU A 28 1.20 4.56 8.48
CA LEU A 28 0.01 5.20 9.04
C LEU A 28 0.42 5.86 10.36
N PRO A 29 0.34 7.20 10.46
CA PRO A 29 0.72 7.92 11.68
C PRO A 29 -0.15 7.57 12.89
N PRO A 30 0.24 8.01 14.10
CA PRO A 30 -0.63 8.00 15.27
C PRO A 30 -1.98 8.71 15.02
N GLU A 31 -3.00 8.35 15.79
CA GLU A 31 -4.37 8.87 15.58
C GLU A 31 -4.44 10.38 15.82
N GLU A 32 -3.69 10.88 16.80
CA GLU A 32 -3.58 12.28 17.18
C GLU A 32 -3.00 13.20 16.09
N GLU A 33 -2.24 12.65 15.16
CA GLU A 33 -1.68 13.38 14.01
C GLU A 33 -2.66 13.43 12.83
N LEU A 34 -3.79 12.73 12.92
CA LEU A 34 -4.75 12.58 11.83
C LEU A 34 -6.04 13.37 12.10
N PRO A 35 -6.70 13.88 11.05
CA PRO A 35 -8.04 14.42 11.19
C PRO A 35 -9.00 13.37 11.77
N LYS A 36 -9.97 13.81 12.57
CA LYS A 36 -10.99 12.92 13.14
C LYS A 36 -11.65 12.08 12.05
N LYS A 37 -11.66 10.76 12.23
CA LYS A 37 -12.23 9.79 11.28
C LYS A 37 -11.56 9.81 9.89
N ALA A 38 -10.28 10.15 9.81
CA ALA A 38 -9.49 10.08 8.57
C ALA A 38 -9.45 8.65 8.01
N VAL A 39 -9.26 7.66 8.88
CA VAL A 39 -9.31 6.24 8.48
C VAL A 39 -10.73 5.71 8.57
N LYS A 40 -11.16 5.00 7.52
CA LYS A 40 -12.47 4.34 7.45
C LYS A 40 -12.29 2.90 6.99
N ARG A 41 -13.28 2.04 7.22
CA ARG A 41 -13.34 0.74 6.54
C ARG A 41 -13.69 0.96 5.08
N ALA A 42 -12.92 0.35 4.18
CA ALA A 42 -13.28 0.27 2.77
C ALA A 42 -14.25 -0.90 2.51
N HIS A 43 -14.16 -1.94 3.34
CA HIS A 43 -14.99 -3.14 3.24
C HIS A 43 -15.39 -3.69 4.62
N GLY A 44 -16.59 -4.25 4.70
CA GLY A 44 -17.18 -4.80 5.93
C GLY A 44 -17.92 -3.76 6.78
N LYS A 45 -18.61 -4.24 7.83
CA LYS A 45 -19.38 -3.43 8.77
C LYS A 45 -18.60 -3.17 10.08
N GLY A 46 -18.98 -2.12 10.80
CA GLY A 46 -18.48 -1.81 12.15
C GLY A 46 -17.46 -0.68 12.21
N ALA A 47 -17.13 -0.26 13.43
CA ALA A 47 -16.16 0.80 13.68
C ALA A 47 -14.73 0.40 13.27
N VAL A 48 -13.89 1.41 13.06
CA VAL A 48 -12.44 1.25 13.04
C VAL A 48 -11.99 0.91 14.47
N ARG A 49 -11.02 0.01 14.59
CA ARG A 49 -10.49 -0.40 15.91
C ARG A 49 -9.41 0.57 16.34
N GLU A 50 -9.25 0.81 17.64
CA GLU A 50 -8.27 1.75 18.19
C GLU A 50 -6.81 1.35 17.88
N ASN A 51 -6.53 0.06 17.67
CA ASN A 51 -5.17 -0.45 17.52
C ASN A 51 -4.68 -0.57 16.06
N ILE A 52 -5.10 0.34 15.19
CA ILE A 52 -4.71 0.28 13.76
C ILE A 52 -3.66 1.33 13.38
N TYR A 53 -3.46 2.36 14.20
CA TYR A 53 -2.57 3.48 13.94
C TYR A 53 -1.12 3.15 14.34
N ASP A 54 -0.18 4.03 14.01
CA ASP A 54 1.25 3.87 14.30
C ASP A 54 1.83 2.55 13.72
N HIS A 55 1.45 2.26 12.48
CA HIS A 55 1.72 0.97 11.85
C HIS A 55 2.15 1.11 10.38
N PRO A 56 3.03 0.22 9.89
CA PRO A 56 3.25 0.11 8.46
C PRO A 56 1.97 -0.42 7.79
N VAL A 57 1.70 0.07 6.60
CA VAL A 57 0.54 -0.30 5.78
C VAL A 57 0.99 -0.65 4.37
N VAL A 58 0.27 -1.55 3.71
CA VAL A 58 0.47 -1.84 2.29
C VAL A 58 -0.73 -1.38 1.48
N ILE A 59 -0.47 -0.60 0.43
CA ILE A 59 -1.50 -0.16 -0.51
C ILE A 59 -1.96 -1.35 -1.35
N ILE A 60 -3.27 -1.62 -1.35
CA ILE A 60 -3.87 -2.70 -2.16
C ILE A 60 -4.69 -2.17 -3.33
N SER A 61 -5.15 -0.92 -3.27
CA SER A 61 -5.79 -0.25 -4.40
C SER A 61 -5.84 1.27 -4.19
N ARG A 62 -5.90 2.01 -5.29
CA ARG A 62 -6.17 3.44 -5.33
C ARG A 62 -7.38 3.69 -6.25
N PRO A 63 -8.62 3.59 -5.75
CA PRO A 63 -9.81 3.72 -6.58
C PRO A 63 -10.13 5.17 -7.00
N ASP A 64 -9.54 6.14 -6.33
CA ASP A 64 -9.71 7.58 -6.57
C ASP A 64 -8.33 8.26 -6.50
N TYR A 65 -8.23 9.48 -7.04
CA TYR A 65 -7.03 10.30 -6.99
C TYR A 65 -6.51 10.45 -5.57
N SER A 66 -7.36 10.81 -4.61
CA SER A 66 -6.92 11.13 -3.25
C SER A 66 -6.95 9.92 -2.30
N VAL A 67 -7.78 8.91 -2.59
CA VAL A 67 -8.06 7.82 -1.65
C VAL A 67 -7.32 6.54 -2.04
N VAL A 68 -6.64 5.96 -1.05
CA VAL A 68 -6.07 4.63 -1.14
C VAL A 68 -6.74 3.69 -0.17
N HIS A 69 -6.75 2.41 -0.54
CA HIS A 69 -7.13 1.33 0.34
C HIS A 69 -5.91 0.50 0.72
N PHE A 70 -5.90 0.00 1.94
CA PHE A 70 -4.72 -0.64 2.50
C PHE A 70 -5.04 -1.77 3.48
N HIS A 71 -4.04 -2.62 3.69
CA HIS A 71 -3.95 -3.55 4.82
C HIS A 71 -2.86 -3.10 5.80
N LEU A 72 -3.02 -3.49 7.06
CA LEU A 72 -2.00 -3.27 8.08
C LEU A 72 -0.88 -4.31 7.94
N ILE A 73 0.34 -3.89 8.25
CA ILE A 73 1.47 -4.79 8.50
C ILE A 73 1.72 -4.80 10.00
N THR A 74 1.88 -6.00 10.56
CA THR A 74 2.17 -6.16 12.00
C THR A 74 3.37 -7.05 12.21
N SER A 75 4.24 -6.66 13.14
CA SER A 75 5.35 -7.48 13.58
C SER A 75 5.03 -8.28 14.85
N PHE A 76 3.81 -8.15 15.38
CA PHE A 76 3.37 -8.73 16.65
C PHE A 76 4.36 -8.57 17.82
N LYS A 77 5.05 -7.41 17.88
CA LYS A 77 6.11 -7.13 18.87
C LYS A 77 7.25 -8.17 18.85
N GLY A 78 7.57 -8.72 17.67
CA GLY A 78 8.65 -9.69 17.45
C GLY A 78 8.25 -11.15 17.65
N ARG A 79 6.96 -11.44 17.85
CA ARG A 79 6.47 -12.82 18.01
C ARG A 79 6.02 -13.42 16.68
N LEU A 80 6.24 -14.71 16.53
CA LEU A 80 5.83 -15.47 15.35
C LEU A 80 4.36 -15.88 15.43
N LEU A 81 3.77 -16.12 14.26
CA LEU A 81 2.33 -16.42 14.15
C LEU A 81 1.91 -17.65 14.95
N HIS A 82 2.75 -18.69 15.01
CA HIS A 82 2.50 -19.89 15.80
C HIS A 82 2.66 -19.67 17.31
N GLN A 83 3.39 -18.64 17.75
CA GLN A 83 3.49 -18.31 19.18
C GLN A 83 2.24 -17.60 19.67
N ILE A 84 1.63 -16.77 18.80
CA ILE A 84 0.42 -16.00 19.11
C ILE A 84 -0.81 -16.88 18.95
N TYR A 85 -0.83 -17.69 17.89
CA TYR A 85 -1.95 -18.55 17.55
C TYR A 85 -1.53 -20.03 17.48
N GLY A 86 -0.91 -20.54 18.55
CA GLY A 86 -0.30 -21.89 18.55
C GLY A 86 -1.24 -23.08 18.70
N LYS A 87 -2.47 -22.87 19.17
CA LYS A 87 -3.40 -23.98 19.40
C LYS A 87 -3.90 -24.56 18.07
N ALA A 88 -4.03 -25.89 18.03
CA ALA A 88 -4.55 -26.63 16.87
C ALA A 88 -6.08 -26.72 16.89
N ASN A 89 -6.75 -25.59 17.08
CA ASN A 89 -8.22 -25.51 17.01
C ASN A 89 -8.66 -24.58 15.87
N GLU A 90 -9.96 -24.59 15.57
CA GLU A 90 -10.52 -23.83 14.46
C GLU A 90 -10.32 -22.32 14.64
N PHE A 91 -10.54 -21.79 15.84
CA PHE A 91 -10.37 -20.36 16.13
C PHE A 91 -8.95 -19.88 15.81
N HIS A 92 -7.92 -20.55 16.33
CA HIS A 92 -6.54 -20.19 16.09
C HIS A 92 -6.17 -20.37 14.62
N THR A 93 -6.62 -21.44 13.97
CA THR A 93 -6.38 -21.69 12.54
C THR A 93 -7.01 -20.60 11.67
N SER A 94 -8.23 -20.18 12.00
CA SER A 94 -8.91 -19.06 11.35
C SER A 94 -8.13 -17.76 11.54
N CYS A 95 -7.71 -17.43 12.78
CA CYS A 95 -6.89 -16.25 13.06
C CYS A 95 -5.56 -16.23 12.27
N ARG A 96 -4.86 -17.36 12.18
CA ARG A 96 -3.63 -17.48 11.37
C ARG A 96 -3.90 -17.21 9.90
N SER A 97 -5.01 -17.72 9.38
CA SER A 97 -5.33 -17.63 7.95
C SER A 97 -5.42 -16.21 7.37
N TRP A 98 -5.62 -15.21 8.23
CA TRP A 98 -5.65 -13.78 7.91
C TRP A 98 -4.28 -13.11 7.81
N HIS A 99 -3.19 -13.83 8.09
CA HIS A 99 -1.85 -13.25 8.15
C HIS A 99 -0.95 -13.90 7.10
N LEU A 100 -0.37 -13.09 6.22
CA LEU A 100 0.64 -13.56 5.27
C LEU A 100 2.03 -13.09 5.71
N PRO A 101 3.02 -13.99 5.87
CA PRO A 101 4.37 -13.59 6.25
C PRO A 101 5.06 -12.81 5.13
N ILE A 102 5.89 -11.84 5.52
CA ILE A 102 6.78 -11.09 4.62
C ILE A 102 8.20 -11.57 4.87
N ALA A 103 8.92 -12.01 3.83
CA ALA A 103 10.31 -12.44 3.94
C ALA A 103 11.17 -11.35 4.61
N PRO A 104 12.08 -11.70 5.54
CA PRO A 104 12.59 -13.05 5.83
C PRO A 104 11.78 -13.86 6.88
N THR A 105 10.61 -13.38 7.31
CA THR A 105 9.76 -14.08 8.28
C THR A 105 9.55 -15.54 7.89
N PRO A 106 9.63 -16.50 8.86
CA PRO A 106 9.40 -17.91 8.58
C PRO A 106 8.08 -18.17 7.82
N PRO A 107 8.03 -19.21 6.97
CA PRO A 107 6.81 -19.59 6.27
C PRO A 107 5.62 -19.77 7.22
N HIS A 108 4.42 -19.55 6.68
CA HIS A 108 3.19 -19.70 7.44
C HIS A 108 3.10 -21.12 8.05
N PRO A 109 2.73 -21.29 9.33
CA PRO A 109 2.74 -22.60 10.00
C PRO A 109 1.82 -23.65 9.34
N ASP A 110 0.78 -23.19 8.65
CA ASP A 110 -0.15 -24.07 7.91
C ASP A 110 0.33 -24.38 6.46
N ALA A 111 1.46 -23.81 6.00
CA ALA A 111 2.05 -24.03 4.67
C ALA A 111 2.91 -25.32 4.58
N LYS A 112 2.36 -26.45 5.04
CA LYS A 112 3.05 -27.75 5.10
C LYS A 112 3.17 -28.50 3.75
N SER A 113 2.24 -28.29 2.81
CA SER A 113 2.21 -28.99 1.52
C SER A 113 2.35 -28.01 0.35
N LYS A 114 2.61 -28.52 -0.88
CA LYS A 114 2.66 -27.66 -2.08
C LYS A 114 1.37 -26.84 -2.28
N ASN A 115 0.21 -27.46 -2.01
CA ASN A 115 -1.09 -26.79 -2.12
C ASN A 115 -1.30 -25.75 -1.02
N SER A 116 -0.91 -26.05 0.23
CA SER A 116 -1.08 -25.07 1.31
C SER A 116 -0.06 -23.93 1.23
N LYS A 117 1.15 -24.15 0.69
CA LYS A 117 2.11 -23.09 0.33
C LYS A 117 1.55 -22.09 -0.69
N LYS A 118 0.80 -22.57 -1.68
CA LYS A 118 0.07 -21.68 -2.61
C LYS A 118 -1.03 -20.87 -1.91
N ARG A 119 -1.70 -21.45 -0.91
CA ARG A 119 -2.75 -20.79 -0.13
C ARG A 119 -2.21 -19.79 0.89
N PHE A 120 -1.01 -20.01 1.42
CA PHE A 120 -0.34 -19.17 2.40
C PHE A 120 1.06 -18.82 1.91
N PRO A 121 1.17 -18.01 0.86
CA PRO A 121 2.46 -17.62 0.31
C PRO A 121 3.23 -16.75 1.31
N THR A 122 4.56 -16.87 1.27
CA THR A 122 5.45 -15.87 1.87
C THR A 122 5.70 -14.77 0.85
N LEU A 123 5.32 -13.55 1.21
CA LEU A 123 5.45 -12.37 0.36
C LEU A 123 6.90 -11.86 0.39
N ARG A 124 7.34 -11.28 -0.72
CA ARG A 124 8.67 -10.70 -0.89
C ARG A 124 8.59 -9.24 -1.31
N LEU A 125 9.45 -8.43 -0.70
CA LEU A 125 9.69 -7.07 -1.14
C LEU A 125 10.63 -7.09 -2.34
N ASP A 126 10.45 -6.12 -3.23
CA ASP A 126 11.25 -5.91 -4.41
C ASP A 126 12.72 -5.66 -4.03
N ARG A 127 13.63 -5.89 -4.97
CA ARG A 127 15.08 -5.69 -4.80
C ARG A 127 15.68 -6.45 -3.61
N ASN A 128 15.08 -7.57 -3.21
CA ASN A 128 15.47 -8.35 -2.04
C ASN A 128 15.53 -7.52 -0.74
N GLU A 129 14.70 -6.48 -0.64
CA GLU A 129 14.60 -5.68 0.57
C GLU A 129 13.98 -6.47 1.73
N VAL A 130 14.28 -6.05 2.95
CA VAL A 130 13.80 -6.71 4.17
C VAL A 130 13.34 -5.67 5.18
N LEU A 131 12.19 -5.94 5.83
CA LEU A 131 11.74 -5.15 6.95
C LEU A 131 12.61 -5.41 8.18
N ARG A 132 12.68 -4.44 9.10
CA ARG A 132 13.50 -4.53 10.32
C ARG A 132 13.11 -5.71 11.23
N ARG A 133 11.86 -6.15 11.19
CA ARG A 133 11.31 -7.20 12.05
C ARG A 133 10.55 -8.22 11.22
N ASP A 134 10.45 -9.44 11.72
CA ASP A 134 9.49 -10.43 11.25
C ASP A 134 8.08 -9.84 11.27
N SER A 135 7.47 -9.79 10.10
CA SER A 135 6.27 -9.00 9.83
C SER A 135 5.28 -9.77 8.96
N TYR A 136 4.01 -9.47 9.17
CA TYR A 136 2.91 -10.12 8.50
C TYR A 136 1.94 -9.07 7.96
N VAL A 137 1.42 -9.28 6.75
CA VAL A 137 0.27 -8.49 6.28
C VAL A 137 -1.00 -9.07 6.91
N ASN A 138 -1.75 -8.23 7.62
CA ASN A 138 -3.05 -8.56 8.21
C ASN A 138 -4.18 -8.25 7.22
N LEU A 139 -4.75 -9.31 6.65
CA LEU A 139 -5.78 -9.27 5.62
C LEU A 139 -7.20 -9.12 6.17
N ARG A 140 -7.38 -9.14 7.50
CA ARG A 140 -8.71 -9.23 8.13
C ARG A 140 -9.64 -8.09 7.72
N ASN A 141 -9.08 -6.88 7.59
CA ASN A 141 -9.84 -5.70 7.26
C ASN A 141 -9.15 -4.95 6.12
N VAL A 142 -9.96 -4.33 5.27
CA VAL A 142 -9.50 -3.35 4.28
C VAL A 142 -9.91 -1.97 4.77
N TYR A 143 -8.93 -1.09 4.94
CA TYR A 143 -9.13 0.29 5.33
C TYR A 143 -8.98 1.23 4.15
N LYS A 144 -9.44 2.46 4.30
CA LYS A 144 -9.25 3.56 3.35
C LYS A 144 -8.88 4.84 4.09
N ILE A 145 -8.03 5.64 3.45
CA ILE A 145 -7.56 6.95 3.91
C ILE A 145 -7.19 7.80 2.69
N ASN A 146 -7.15 9.12 2.86
CA ASN A 146 -6.47 9.99 1.90
C ASN A 146 -4.95 9.73 1.99
N TRP A 147 -4.30 9.44 0.85
CA TRP A 147 -2.88 9.06 0.84
C TRP A 147 -1.95 10.18 1.32
N SER A 148 -2.36 11.45 1.22
CA SER A 148 -1.59 12.60 1.71
C SER A 148 -1.38 12.59 3.23
N TYR A 149 -2.18 11.82 3.97
CA TYR A 149 -2.02 11.63 5.42
C TYR A 149 -1.09 10.47 5.79
N LEU A 150 -0.61 9.71 4.81
CA LEU A 150 0.37 8.66 5.05
C LEU A 150 1.77 9.27 5.01
N HIS A 151 2.71 8.58 5.64
CA HIS A 151 4.12 8.93 5.59
C HIS A 151 4.92 7.85 4.87
N GLN A 152 6.10 8.22 4.41
CA GLN A 152 7.05 7.24 3.92
C GLN A 152 7.44 6.29 5.06
N TYR A 153 7.37 4.98 4.81
CA TYR A 153 7.89 4.02 5.77
C TYR A 153 9.42 4.08 5.76
N PRO A 154 10.09 4.30 6.91
CA PRO A 154 11.52 4.55 6.94
C PRO A 154 12.33 3.36 6.40
N ASN A 155 13.04 3.60 5.31
CA ASN A 155 13.99 2.67 4.72
C ASN A 155 15.42 3.13 5.05
N ARG A 156 16.03 2.51 6.08
CA ARG A 156 17.39 2.86 6.52
C ARG A 156 18.46 2.59 5.46
N LYS A 157 18.21 1.63 4.55
CA LYS A 157 19.16 1.29 3.48
C LYS A 157 19.06 2.28 2.32
N CYS A 158 17.84 2.66 1.97
CA CYS A 158 17.55 3.52 0.82
C CYS A 158 16.49 4.58 1.19
N PRO A 159 16.88 5.68 1.86
CA PRO A 159 15.92 6.67 2.35
C PRO A 159 15.01 7.28 1.28
N LYS A 160 15.44 7.31 0.01
CA LYS A 160 14.67 7.89 -1.11
C LYS A 160 13.63 6.95 -1.72
N HIS A 161 13.61 5.68 -1.31
CA HIS A 161 12.78 4.63 -1.88
C HIS A 161 11.81 4.04 -0.86
N ASN A 162 10.55 3.90 -1.29
CA ASN A 162 9.55 3.14 -0.55
C ASN A 162 9.76 1.65 -0.80
N TYR A 163 9.60 0.84 0.24
CA TYR A 163 9.48 -0.59 0.04
C TYR A 163 8.24 -0.89 -0.81
N CYS A 164 8.37 -1.84 -1.73
CA CYS A 164 7.27 -2.29 -2.55
C CYS A 164 7.31 -3.82 -2.66
N PHE A 165 6.16 -4.49 -2.72
CA PHE A 165 6.12 -5.93 -2.98
C PHE A 165 6.48 -6.25 -4.42
N GLU A 166 7.25 -7.33 -4.62
CA GLU A 166 7.49 -7.91 -5.94
C GLU A 166 6.17 -8.20 -6.67
N SER A 167 6.19 -8.16 -8.01
CA SER A 167 4.99 -8.37 -8.84
C SER A 167 4.20 -9.62 -8.48
N VAL A 168 4.87 -10.77 -8.28
CA VAL A 168 4.22 -12.03 -7.90
C VAL A 168 3.60 -11.96 -6.50
N SER A 169 4.34 -11.44 -5.53
CA SER A 169 3.88 -11.25 -4.15
C SER A 169 2.69 -10.31 -4.07
N ARG A 170 2.71 -9.22 -4.84
CA ARG A 170 1.60 -8.26 -4.95
C ARG A 170 0.34 -8.93 -5.50
N ILE A 171 0.46 -9.71 -6.58
CA ILE A 171 -0.67 -10.46 -7.17
C ILE A 171 -1.25 -11.44 -6.14
N GLN A 172 -0.40 -12.20 -5.45
CA GLN A 172 -0.81 -13.15 -4.43
C GLN A 172 -1.50 -12.48 -3.24
N LEU A 173 -0.96 -11.35 -2.77
CA LEU A 173 -1.55 -10.54 -1.72
C LEU A 173 -2.97 -10.07 -2.10
N ILE A 174 -3.12 -9.49 -3.28
CA ILE A 174 -4.41 -8.97 -3.77
C ILE A 174 -5.42 -10.11 -3.96
N ASP A 175 -5.01 -11.21 -4.58
CA ASP A 175 -5.89 -12.36 -4.80
C ASP A 175 -6.33 -13.00 -3.48
N LYS A 176 -5.41 -13.16 -2.53
CA LYS A 176 -5.73 -13.69 -1.20
C LYS A 176 -6.68 -12.76 -0.44
N SER A 177 -6.42 -11.46 -0.44
CA SER A 177 -7.28 -10.44 0.15
C SER A 177 -8.70 -10.52 -0.40
N ARG A 178 -8.83 -10.57 -1.74
CA ARG A 178 -10.11 -10.71 -2.44
C ARG A 178 -10.86 -11.98 -2.02
N ARG A 179 -10.19 -13.12 -1.97
CA ARG A 179 -10.82 -14.41 -1.59
C ARG A 179 -11.32 -14.42 -0.15
N LEU A 180 -10.56 -13.83 0.78
CA LEU A 180 -10.91 -13.87 2.19
C LEU A 180 -11.95 -12.82 2.57
N THR A 181 -11.84 -11.61 2.01
CA THR A 181 -12.69 -10.49 2.41
C THR A 181 -13.90 -10.31 1.48
N GLY A 182 -13.85 -10.82 0.25
CA GLY A 182 -14.81 -10.46 -0.80
C GLY A 182 -14.59 -9.06 -1.39
N TYR A 183 -13.60 -8.31 -0.89
CA TYR A 183 -13.27 -6.99 -1.39
C TYR A 183 -12.76 -7.08 -2.84
N LYS A 184 -13.42 -6.36 -3.74
CA LYS A 184 -12.98 -6.21 -5.13
C LYS A 184 -12.35 -4.83 -5.30
N PRO A 185 -11.03 -4.73 -5.50
CA PRO A 185 -10.42 -3.45 -5.84
C PRO A 185 -11.00 -2.93 -7.15
N GLY A 186 -11.44 -1.67 -7.16
CA GLY A 186 -11.79 -0.97 -8.39
C GLY A 186 -10.57 -0.77 -9.29
N SER A 187 -10.79 -0.20 -10.48
CA SER A 187 -9.72 0.20 -11.37
C SER A 187 -8.70 1.06 -10.62
N GLN A 188 -7.40 0.79 -10.82
CA GLN A 188 -6.38 1.69 -10.30
C GLN A 188 -6.52 3.03 -10.98
N TYR A 189 -6.55 4.09 -10.17
CA TYR A 189 -6.47 5.44 -10.68
C TYR A 189 -5.20 5.56 -11.52
N ARG A 190 -5.40 5.94 -12.79
CA ARG A 190 -4.36 6.40 -13.69
C ARG A 190 -4.76 7.81 -14.04
N GLU A 191 -3.89 8.77 -13.80
CA GLU A 191 -4.11 10.10 -14.33
C GLU A 191 -4.15 9.96 -15.86
N THR A 192 -5.33 10.13 -16.44
CA THR A 192 -5.44 10.22 -17.89
C THR A 192 -4.74 11.51 -18.27
N ILE A 193 -3.51 11.38 -18.80
CA ILE A 193 -2.81 12.48 -19.45
C ILE A 193 -3.80 13.04 -20.47
N ARG A 194 -4.40 14.19 -20.15
CA ARG A 194 -5.23 14.90 -21.11
C ARG A 194 -4.28 15.28 -22.24
N PRO A 195 -4.52 14.87 -23.50
CA PRO A 195 -3.71 15.39 -24.60
C PRO A 195 -3.85 16.91 -24.55
N SER A 196 -2.73 17.60 -24.32
CA SER A 196 -2.67 19.05 -24.40
C SER A 196 -3.22 19.45 -25.75
N LYS A 197 -4.29 20.25 -25.78
CA LYS A 197 -4.85 20.78 -27.03
C LYS A 197 -3.69 21.40 -27.83
N PRO A 198 -3.52 21.07 -29.12
CA PRO A 198 -2.51 21.72 -29.93
C PRO A 198 -2.77 23.23 -29.91
N LYS A 199 -1.73 24.01 -29.63
CA LYS A 199 -1.77 25.46 -29.76
C LYS A 199 -2.13 25.77 -31.21
N THR A 200 -3.31 26.33 -31.44
CA THR A 200 -3.68 26.93 -32.72
C THR A 200 -2.73 28.11 -32.95
N THR A 201 -1.69 27.87 -33.75
CA THR A 201 -0.85 28.93 -34.30
C THR A 201 -1.70 29.71 -35.29
N LEU A 202 -1.91 31.00 -35.01
CA LEU A 202 -2.46 31.97 -35.94
C LEU A 202 -1.50 32.10 -37.13
N GLU A 203 -1.88 31.59 -38.30
CA GLU A 203 -1.21 31.91 -39.55
C GLU A 203 -1.77 33.21 -40.13
N THR A 204 -0.87 34.17 -40.16
CA THR A 204 -0.80 35.45 -40.86
C THR A 204 -1.49 35.45 -42.22
N GLN A 205 -2.44 36.37 -42.41
CA GLN A 205 -2.90 36.81 -43.73
C GLN A 205 -1.76 37.59 -44.41
N VAL A 206 -1.36 37.15 -45.60
CA VAL A 206 -0.56 37.98 -46.53
C VAL A 206 -1.53 38.55 -47.56
N GLU A 207 -1.73 39.88 -47.46
CA GLU A 207 -2.39 40.68 -48.48
C GLU A 207 -1.58 40.68 -49.78
N SER A 208 -2.22 40.31 -50.90
CA SER A 208 -1.72 40.54 -52.25
C SER A 208 -2.48 41.70 -52.88
N ARG A 209 -1.83 42.87 -52.97
CA ARG A 209 -2.16 43.99 -53.87
C ARG A 209 -0.97 44.21 -54.82
N VAL A 210 -1.23 44.95 -55.92
CA VAL A 210 -0.27 45.67 -56.82
C VAL A 210 0.19 44.83 -58.03
N VAL A 211 0.00 45.14 -59.33
CA VAL A 211 -0.66 46.23 -60.13
C VAL A 211 -0.95 45.70 -61.55
N GLN A 212 -1.91 46.34 -62.24
CA GLN A 212 -2.01 46.42 -63.70
C GLN A 212 -0.75 47.02 -64.36
N ALA A 213 -0.45 46.61 -65.59
CA ALA A 213 0.18 47.47 -66.59
C ALA A 213 -0.19 47.00 -68.01
N GLU A 214 -0.46 47.98 -68.85
CA GLU A 214 -1.02 47.96 -70.21
C GLU A 214 -0.04 47.40 -71.26
N HIS A 215 -0.58 46.83 -72.34
CA HIS A 215 -0.34 47.23 -73.74
C HIS A 215 -1.25 46.47 -74.72
#